data_AF-A0A959B2E6-F1
#
_entry.id   AF-A0A959B2E6-F1
#
_cell.length_a   1.000
_cell.length_b   1.000
_cell.length_c   1.000
_cell.angle_alpha   90.00
_cell.angle_beta   90.00
_cell.angle_gamma   90.00
#
_symmetry.space_group_name_H-M   'P 1'
#
loop_
_entity.id
_entity.type
_entity.pdbx_description
1 polymer ?
#
loop_
_entity_poly.entity_id
_entity_poly.type
_entity_poly.pdbx_seq_one_letter_code
_entity_poly.pdbx_strand_id
1 'polypeptide(L)' 'VHEPFLIMEGYIQRTPRGREATEKAYKHLGVVPPGRAGTLFDME' A
#
# COMPACT_ATOMS: atom_id res chain seq x y z
N VAL A 1 -14.04 -16.53 -6.42
CA VAL A 1 -13.62 -15.10 -6.53
C VAL A 1 -12.55 -15.05 -7.60
N HIS A 2 -12.78 -14.34 -8.71
CA HIS A 2 -11.76 -14.12 -9.73
C HIS A 2 -10.52 -13.48 -9.10
N GLU A 3 -9.35 -13.76 -9.66
CA GLU A 3 -8.12 -13.09 -9.24
C GLU A 3 -8.29 -11.58 -9.43
N PRO A 4 -8.17 -10.77 -8.36
CA PRO A 4 -8.35 -9.33 -8.49
C PRO A 4 -7.13 -8.75 -9.22
N PHE A 5 -7.39 -8.10 -10.37
CA PHE A 5 -6.40 -7.51 -11.27
C PHE A 5 -5.25 -6.78 -10.56
N LEU A 6 -5.56 -5.96 -9.55
CA LEU A 6 -4.54 -5.19 -8.81
C LEU A 6 -3.57 -6.05 -7.99
N ILE A 7 -3.98 -7.26 -7.58
CA ILE A 7 -3.07 -8.21 -6.91
C ILE A 7 -2.20 -8.90 -7.95
N MET A 8 -2.74 -9.30 -9.10
CA MET A 8 -1.97 -9.90 -10.20
C MET A 8 -0.92 -8.93 -10.75
N GLU A 9 -1.31 -7.67 -10.93
CA GLU A 9 -0.41 -6.61 -11.38
C GLU A 9 0.58 -6.15 -10.30
N GLY A 10 0.47 -6.65 -9.07
CA GLY A 10 1.38 -6.28 -7.98
C GLY A 10 1.21 -4.84 -7.46
N TYR A 11 0.03 -4.24 -7.66
CA TYR A 11 -0.34 -2.95 -7.07
C TYR A 11 -0.87 -3.08 -5.64
N ILE A 12 -1.44 -4.23 -5.29
CA ILE A 12 -1.93 -4.56 -3.95
C ILE A 12 -1.30 -5.85 -3.45
N GLN A 13 -0.86 -5.85 -2.20
CA GLN A 13 -0.43 -7.04 -1.48
C GLN A 13 -1.36 -7.37 -0.30
N ARG A 14 -1.40 -8.65 0.09
CA ARG A 14 -2.13 -9.09 1.28
C ARG A 14 -1.20 -9.07 2.49
N THR A 15 -1.72 -8.61 3.62
CA THR A 15 -1.04 -8.62 4.92
C THR A 15 -1.99 -9.18 5.99
N PRO A 16 -1.49 -9.57 7.18
CA PRO A 16 -2.36 -9.98 8.28
C PRO A 16 -3.38 -8.90 8.71
N ARG A 17 -3.09 -7.63 8.41
CA ARG A 17 -3.95 -6.47 8.72
C ARG A 17 -4.92 -6.10 7.59
N GLY A 18 -4.84 -6.76 6.43
CA GLY A 18 -5.72 -6.50 5.29
C GLY A 18 -5.00 -6.41 3.96
N ARG A 19 -5.36 -5.41 3.15
CA ARG A 19 -4.73 -5.14 1.85
C ARG A 19 -3.92 -3.86 1.94
N GLU A 20 -2.73 -3.90 1.37
CA GLU A 20 -1.81 -2.76 1.38
C GLU A 20 -1.38 -2.42 -0.06
N ALA A 21 -1.27 -1.13 -0.35
CA ALA A 21 -0.74 -0.65 -1.63
C ALA A 21 0.79 -0.85 -1.66
N THR A 22 1.29 -1.39 -2.76
CA THR A 22 2.74 -1.60 -2.94
C THR A 22 3.44 -0.30 -3.37
N GLU A 23 4.77 -0.27 -3.31
CA GLU A 23 5.55 0.84 -3.90
C GLU A 23 5.23 1.06 -5.39
N LYS A 24 4.92 -0.02 -6.13
CA LYS A 24 4.53 0.06 -7.54
C LYS A 24 3.28 0.92 -7.70
N ALA A 25 2.30 0.77 -6.81
CA ALA A 25 1.08 1.57 -6.81
C ALA A 25 1.35 3.04 -6.51
N TYR A 26 2.15 3.33 -5.48
CA TYR A 26 2.53 4.69 -5.14
C TYR A 26 3.27 5.41 -6.28
N LYS A 27 4.24 4.73 -6.92
CA LYS A 27 4.96 5.25 -8.09
C LYS A 27 4.03 5.49 -9.28
N HIS A 28 3.11 4.58 -9.55
CA HIS A 28 2.14 4.70 -10.65
C HIS A 28 1.17 5.87 -10.45
N LEU A 29 0.76 6.11 -9.20
CA LEU A 29 -0.16 7.19 -8.84
C LEU A 29 0.55 8.54 -8.60
N GLY A 30 1.89 8.56 -8.52
CA GLY A 30 2.64 9.77 -8.16
C GLY A 30 2.39 10.25 -6.72
N VAL A 31 2.00 9.34 -5.82
CA VAL A 31 1.66 9.65 -4.42
C VAL A 31 2.80 9.24 -3.50
N VAL A 32 3.09 10.04 -2.48
CA VAL A 32 4.08 9.70 -1.44
C VAL A 32 3.47 8.68 -0.45
N PRO A 33 4.12 7.53 -0.20
CA PRO A 33 3.62 6.55 0.77
C PRO A 33 3.52 7.12 2.20
N PRO A 34 2.56 6.66 3.02
CA PRO A 34 2.31 7.18 4.37
C PRO A 34 3.38 6.86 5.44
N GLY A 35 4.61 6.48 5.06
CA GLY A 35 5.71 6.16 5.98
C GLY A 35 6.74 7.26 6.18
N ARG A 36 6.57 8.44 5.56
CA ARG A 36 7.47 9.61 5.78
C ARG A 36 6.89 10.69 6.68
N ALA A 37 5.56 10.76 6.80
CA ALA A 37 4.93 11.56 7.84
C ALA A 37 4.94 10.68 9.10
N GLY A 38 5.48 11.19 10.21
CA GLY A 38 5.63 10.43 11.47
C GLY A 38 4.40 9.61 11.81
N THR A 39 4.60 8.46 12.44
CA THR A 39 3.47 7.64 12.87
C THR A 39 2.64 8.41 13.89
N LEU A 40 1.34 8.13 13.95
CA LEU A 40 0.42 8.76 14.90
C LEU A 40 0.89 8.66 16.36
N PHE A 41 1.73 7.66 16.66
CA PHE A 41 2.28 7.38 17.98
C PHE A 41 3.73 7.84 18.17
N ASP A 42 4.38 8.44 17.15
CA ASP A 42 5.73 9.00 17.28
C ASP A 42 5.74 10.37 17.98
N MET A 43 4.56 10.89 18.38
CA MET A 43 4.38 12.20 19.02
C MET A 43 4.11 12.12 20.53
N GLU A 44 4.46 11.00 21.19
CA GLU A 44 4.35 10.83 22.64
C GLU A 44 5.71 10.93 23.36
#